data_AF-B4J9Z4-F1
#
_entry.id   AF-B4J9Z4-F1
#
_cell.length_a   1.000
_cell.length_b   1.000
_cell.length_c   1.000
_cell.angle_alpha   90.00
_cell.angle_beta   90.00
_cell.angle_gamma   90.00
#
_symmetry.space_group_name_H-M   'P 1'
#
loop_
_entity.id
_entity.type
_entity.pdbx_description
1 polymer ?
#
loop_
_entity_poly.entity_id
_entity_poly.type
_entity_poly.pdbx_seq_one_letter_code
_entity_poly.pdbx_strand_id
1 'polypeptide(L)'
;MDEKLTDPMVYTIDEIRDQFRRYTERCAQNIVRMEKLCLNTELKDINQSAFGGSQVEANAIEDLPASMNDAPQFDVDKSAGSQLTKEQQQQRKVELEGLLVISCGSSECLFDNCRRRVDSQLLLLHYLCDHNDEIAAANRCHQLREGQRVVLSLEPRRCQLKQNEVIGLLAYAGTLMQQHQQLVSPVSLHRNIYNSFLPQQHTHLKCDVPIVVLICKTSAIAALRDKELAHRVEPYASPTDQVFVIWLVTPHNELQLNATLCLYGRDAAIKASSIVAVRQVRQTQDTCQFMPVDANYWRLSFTEMQRISNDFRDELYLEVSLTELSQSRSD
;
A
#
# COMPACT_ATOMS: atom_id res chain seq x y z
N MET A 1 0.47 -25.90 -20.11
CA MET A 1 -0.71 -25.53 -20.91
C MET A 1 -0.56 -24.08 -21.26
N ASP A 2 -0.51 -23.76 -22.54
CA ASP A 2 -0.25 -22.42 -23.08
C ASP A 2 -1.34 -21.44 -22.66
N GLU A 3 -1.04 -20.55 -21.70
CA GLU A 3 -1.88 -19.39 -21.43
C GLU A 3 -1.62 -18.36 -22.54
N LYS A 4 -2.43 -18.45 -23.61
CA LYS A 4 -2.53 -17.41 -24.62
C LYS A 4 -2.86 -16.09 -23.92
N LEU A 5 -1.97 -15.11 -24.03
CA LEU A 5 -2.24 -13.71 -23.69
C LEU A 5 -3.56 -13.31 -24.38
N THR A 6 -4.58 -13.04 -23.58
CA THR A 6 -5.93 -12.70 -24.07
C THR A 6 -5.93 -11.30 -24.67
N ASP A 7 -6.24 -11.23 -25.96
CA ASP A 7 -6.43 -9.99 -26.70
C ASP A 7 -7.72 -9.29 -26.21
N PRO A 8 -7.63 -8.07 -25.65
CA PRO A 8 -8.78 -7.33 -25.14
C PRO A 8 -9.80 -6.92 -26.22
N MET A 9 -9.51 -7.12 -27.51
CA MET A 9 -10.49 -6.91 -28.60
C MET A 9 -11.47 -8.07 -28.78
N VAL A 10 -11.21 -9.23 -28.16
CA VAL A 10 -11.99 -10.46 -28.37
C VAL A 10 -12.92 -10.79 -27.19
N TYR A 11 -12.62 -10.25 -26.00
CA TYR A 11 -13.33 -10.57 -24.76
C TYR A 11 -14.03 -9.34 -24.20
N THR A 12 -15.25 -9.55 -23.71
CA THR A 12 -16.00 -8.55 -22.96
C THR A 12 -15.34 -8.30 -21.61
N ILE A 13 -15.59 -7.11 -21.02
CA ILE A 13 -15.02 -6.73 -19.72
C ILE A 13 -15.43 -7.73 -18.63
N ASP A 14 -16.65 -8.25 -18.67
CA ASP A 14 -17.12 -9.23 -17.70
C ASP A 14 -16.36 -10.57 -17.81
N GLU A 15 -16.00 -10.98 -19.03
CA GLU A 15 -15.19 -12.18 -19.27
C GLU A 15 -13.76 -12.01 -18.74
N ILE A 16 -13.15 -10.83 -18.93
CA ILE A 16 -11.82 -10.51 -18.38
C ILE A 16 -11.87 -10.53 -16.83
N ARG A 17 -12.92 -9.97 -16.23
CA ARG A 17 -13.11 -9.97 -14.77
C ARG A 17 -13.29 -11.37 -14.20
N ASP A 18 -14.07 -12.21 -14.87
CA ASP A 18 -14.26 -13.60 -14.45
C ASP A 18 -12.98 -14.43 -14.59
N GLN A 19 -12.19 -14.21 -15.63
CA GLN A 19 -10.88 -14.85 -15.76
C GLN A 19 -9.92 -14.40 -14.65
N PHE A 20 -9.89 -13.11 -14.32
CA PHE A 20 -9.07 -12.60 -13.23
C PHE A 20 -9.49 -13.16 -11.87
N ARG A 21 -10.81 -13.32 -11.63
CA ARG A 21 -11.33 -13.97 -10.42
C ARG A 21 -10.85 -15.43 -10.32
N ARG A 22 -10.98 -16.21 -11.39
CA ARG A 22 -10.51 -17.61 -11.45
C ARG A 22 -9.00 -17.72 -11.30
N TYR A 23 -8.24 -16.75 -11.81
CA TYR A 23 -6.80 -16.68 -11.61
C TYR A 23 -6.46 -16.41 -10.14
N THR A 24 -7.14 -15.44 -9.51
CA THR A 24 -6.97 -15.11 -8.09
C THR A 24 -7.29 -16.30 -7.19
N GLU A 25 -8.38 -17.02 -7.46
CA GLU A 25 -8.75 -18.24 -6.75
C GLU A 25 -7.71 -19.35 -6.91
N ARG A 26 -7.17 -19.54 -8.13
CA ARG A 26 -6.08 -20.50 -8.37
C ARG A 26 -4.80 -20.12 -7.63
N CYS A 27 -4.43 -18.84 -7.62
CA CYS A 27 -3.28 -18.35 -6.87
C CYS A 27 -3.45 -18.59 -5.36
N ALA A 28 -4.62 -18.27 -4.81
CA ALA A 28 -4.92 -18.53 -3.39
C ALA A 28 -4.85 -20.04 -3.06
N GLN A 29 -5.39 -20.90 -3.91
CA GLN A 29 -5.29 -22.35 -3.75
C GLN A 29 -3.85 -22.86 -3.85
N ASN A 30 -3.05 -22.29 -4.76
CA ASN A 30 -1.65 -22.65 -4.90
C ASN A 30 -0.81 -22.18 -3.71
N ILE A 31 -1.08 -21.01 -3.14
CA ILE A 31 -0.42 -20.52 -1.90
C ILE A 31 -0.72 -21.49 -0.74
N VAL A 32 -1.99 -21.84 -0.53
CA VAL A 32 -2.38 -22.81 0.52
C VAL A 32 -1.74 -24.20 0.27
N ARG A 33 -1.61 -24.60 -0.99
CA ARG A 33 -0.95 -25.87 -1.36
C ARG A 33 0.56 -25.81 -1.12
N MET A 34 1.21 -24.67 -1.38
CA MET A 34 2.63 -24.44 -1.10
C MET A 34 2.92 -24.36 0.40
N GLU A 35 2.06 -23.73 1.19
CA GLU A 35 2.16 -23.74 2.66
C GLU A 35 2.00 -25.15 3.23
N LYS A 36 1.06 -25.95 2.70
CA LYS A 36 0.91 -27.37 3.06
C LYS A 36 2.12 -28.21 2.66
N LEU A 37 2.77 -27.90 1.53
CA LEU A 37 3.99 -28.59 1.11
C LEU A 37 5.16 -28.22 2.04
N CYS A 38 5.33 -26.95 2.39
CA CYS A 38 6.34 -26.50 3.37
C CYS A 38 6.16 -27.15 4.75
N LEU A 39 4.93 -27.20 5.28
CA LEU A 39 4.63 -27.84 6.57
C LEU A 39 4.93 -29.35 6.55
N ASN A 40 4.65 -30.05 5.44
CA ASN A 40 4.94 -31.47 5.32
C ASN A 40 6.44 -31.77 5.20
N THR A 41 7.21 -30.87 4.58
CA THR A 41 8.67 -30.98 4.50
C THR A 41 9.28 -30.72 5.89
N GLU A 42 8.83 -29.70 6.61
CA GLU A 42 9.27 -29.41 7.98
C GLU A 42 8.91 -30.54 8.95
N LEU A 43 7.73 -31.17 8.82
CA LEU A 43 7.35 -32.37 9.59
C LEU A 43 8.19 -33.61 9.27
N LYS A 44 8.62 -33.78 8.02
CA LYS A 44 9.53 -34.87 7.63
C LYS A 44 10.94 -34.64 8.19
N ASP A 45 11.41 -33.40 8.17
CA ASP A 45 12.72 -33.04 8.72
C ASP A 45 12.75 -33.19 10.25
N ILE A 46 11.65 -32.87 10.93
CA ILE A 46 11.49 -33.12 12.38
C ILE A 46 11.46 -34.63 12.67
N ASN A 47 10.74 -35.43 11.89
CA ASN A 47 10.69 -36.88 12.08
C ASN A 47 12.02 -37.59 11.75
N GLN A 48 12.80 -37.07 10.80
CA GLN A 48 14.12 -37.61 10.46
C GLN A 48 15.19 -37.19 11.48
N SER A 49 15.11 -35.98 12.03
CA SER A 49 16.01 -35.51 13.10
C SER A 49 15.71 -36.15 14.46
N ALA A 50 14.48 -36.62 14.70
CA ALA A 50 14.10 -37.33 15.92
C ALA A 50 14.57 -38.80 15.99
N PHE A 51 15.00 -39.41 14.87
CA PHE A 51 15.41 -40.83 14.81
C PHE A 51 16.88 -41.07 14.43
N GLY A 52 17.71 -40.02 14.37
CA GLY A 52 19.13 -40.12 14.05
C GLY A 52 20.04 -40.02 15.28
N GLY A 53 20.03 -40.99 16.20
CA GLY A 53 21.07 -41.04 17.24
C GLY A 53 20.86 -41.97 18.43
N SER A 54 20.98 -43.29 18.22
CA SER A 54 21.75 -44.24 19.06
C SER A 54 21.17 -45.66 19.00
N GLN A 55 21.90 -46.54 18.32
CA GLN A 55 21.95 -47.95 18.72
C GLN A 55 22.80 -48.05 19.99
N VAL A 56 22.20 -48.46 21.11
CA VAL A 56 22.84 -49.31 22.13
C VAL A 56 21.75 -50.21 22.72
N GLU A 57 22.03 -51.52 22.73
CA GLU A 57 21.22 -52.59 23.33
C GLU A 57 21.19 -52.51 24.87
N ALA A 58 20.04 -52.85 25.49
CA ALA A 58 19.94 -53.80 26.61
C ALA A 58 18.49 -53.98 27.11
N ASN A 59 17.98 -55.19 26.94
CA ASN A 59 17.20 -56.05 27.85
C ASN A 59 16.12 -55.47 28.80
N ALA A 60 14.89 -56.00 28.59
CA ALA A 60 13.90 -56.54 29.54
C ALA A 60 13.65 -55.86 30.91
N ILE A 61 12.37 -55.54 31.19
CA ILE A 61 11.53 -56.05 32.30
C ILE A 61 10.08 -55.56 32.11
N GLU A 62 9.14 -56.39 32.56
CA GLU A 62 7.68 -56.36 32.46
C GLU A 62 6.95 -55.25 33.27
N ASP A 63 5.64 -55.15 32.97
CA ASP A 63 4.49 -54.75 33.80
C ASP A 63 3.82 -53.35 33.64
N LEU A 64 2.52 -53.44 33.34
CA LEU A 64 1.40 -52.47 33.35
C LEU A 64 1.01 -52.05 34.80
N PRO A 65 -0.02 -51.22 35.08
CA PRO A 65 -0.73 -50.15 34.31
C PRO A 65 -0.95 -48.82 35.10
N ALA A 66 -1.48 -47.80 34.40
CA ALA A 66 -2.39 -46.70 34.81
C ALA A 66 -2.33 -46.08 36.23
N SER A 67 -2.21 -44.74 36.32
CA SER A 67 -3.17 -43.83 37.02
C SER A 67 -2.67 -42.37 37.13
N MET A 68 -3.58 -41.46 36.79
CA MET A 68 -3.90 -40.10 37.29
C MET A 68 -2.87 -39.17 37.97
N ASN A 69 -3.00 -37.90 37.57
CA ASN A 69 -2.89 -36.63 38.31
C ASN A 69 -1.55 -36.25 38.99
N ASP A 70 -0.92 -35.17 38.52
CA ASP A 70 -0.99 -33.82 39.14
C ASP A 70 0.13 -32.92 38.60
N ALA A 71 -0.20 -31.65 38.35
CA ALA A 71 0.79 -30.59 38.17
C ALA A 71 1.43 -30.23 39.52
N PRO A 72 2.67 -29.70 39.56
CA PRO A 72 2.79 -28.25 39.64
C PRO A 72 4.04 -27.62 38.96
N GLN A 73 3.97 -26.28 38.85
CA GLN A 73 4.98 -25.31 38.37
C GLN A 73 6.38 -25.46 39.01
N PHE A 74 7.46 -25.16 38.26
CA PHE A 74 8.19 -23.87 38.31
C PHE A 74 9.37 -23.83 37.31
N ASP A 75 9.68 -22.61 36.88
CA ASP A 75 10.73 -22.04 36.00
C ASP A 75 11.98 -22.87 35.64
N VAL A 76 12.46 -22.71 34.39
CA VAL A 76 13.81 -22.21 34.04
C VAL A 76 13.91 -21.92 32.53
N ASP A 77 14.32 -20.69 32.26
CA ASP A 77 14.84 -20.10 31.04
C ASP A 77 15.78 -21.01 30.22
N LYS A 78 15.60 -21.06 28.89
CA LYS A 78 16.72 -21.19 27.93
C LYS A 78 16.28 -21.00 26.48
N SER A 79 16.74 -19.88 25.96
CA SER A 79 16.84 -19.50 24.55
C SER A 79 17.21 -20.68 23.64
N ALA A 80 16.39 -20.91 22.61
CA ALA A 80 16.81 -21.60 21.40
C ALA A 80 16.34 -20.77 20.20
N GLY A 81 17.14 -19.74 19.89
CA GLY A 81 17.05 -19.07 18.60
C GLY A 81 17.39 -20.07 17.51
N SER A 82 16.41 -20.40 16.68
CA SER A 82 16.67 -21.04 15.39
C SER A 82 17.31 -19.98 14.49
N GLN A 83 18.63 -19.87 14.56
CA GLN A 83 19.42 -19.19 13.53
C GLN A 83 19.34 -20.04 12.27
N LEU A 84 18.36 -19.74 11.42
CA LEU A 84 18.37 -20.20 10.04
C LEU A 84 19.64 -19.64 9.38
N THR A 85 20.51 -20.55 8.93
CA THR A 85 21.73 -20.22 8.19
C THR A 85 21.39 -19.36 6.97
N LYS A 86 22.18 -18.32 6.72
CA LYS A 86 22.01 -17.40 5.57
C LYS A 86 21.84 -18.14 4.24
N GLU A 87 22.42 -19.32 4.10
CA GLU A 87 22.33 -20.18 2.91
C GLU A 87 20.94 -20.82 2.70
N GLN A 88 20.21 -21.17 3.77
CA GLN A 88 18.84 -21.70 3.67
C GLN A 88 17.82 -20.60 3.36
N GLN A 89 18.05 -19.37 3.85
CA GLN A 89 17.28 -18.19 3.41
C GLN A 89 17.61 -17.80 1.97
N GLN A 90 18.86 -17.98 1.51
CA GLN A 90 19.26 -17.73 0.13
C GLN A 90 18.61 -18.75 -0.84
N GLN A 91 18.56 -20.04 -0.48
CA GLN A 91 17.96 -21.08 -1.33
C GLN A 91 16.44 -20.96 -1.45
N ARG A 92 15.71 -20.62 -0.36
CA ARG A 92 14.26 -20.31 -0.46
C ARG A 92 13.98 -19.04 -1.27
N LYS A 93 14.93 -18.09 -1.34
CA LYS A 93 14.79 -16.86 -2.15
C LYS A 93 14.98 -17.13 -3.65
N VAL A 94 15.90 -18.04 -3.99
CA VAL A 94 16.21 -18.41 -5.39
C VAL A 94 15.09 -19.24 -6.06
N GLU A 95 14.32 -20.05 -5.32
CA GLU A 95 13.20 -20.81 -5.91
C GLU A 95 11.91 -20.00 -6.14
N LEU A 96 11.76 -18.83 -5.50
CA LEU A 96 10.62 -17.91 -5.74
C LEU A 96 10.90 -16.83 -6.81
N GLU A 97 12.12 -16.74 -7.33
CA GLU A 97 12.58 -15.68 -8.25
C GLU A 97 12.00 -15.74 -9.68
N GLY A 98 11.11 -16.69 -9.97
CA GLY A 98 10.43 -16.85 -11.26
C GLY A 98 8.90 -16.77 -11.21
N LEU A 99 8.30 -16.50 -10.05
CA LEU A 99 6.86 -16.33 -9.91
C LEU A 99 6.53 -14.84 -9.86
N LEU A 100 5.58 -14.40 -10.69
CA LEU A 100 5.00 -13.06 -10.60
C LEU A 100 4.34 -12.94 -9.22
N VAL A 101 5.07 -12.37 -8.25
CA VAL A 101 4.56 -12.16 -6.90
C VAL A 101 3.60 -10.97 -6.96
N ILE A 102 2.32 -11.26 -7.17
CA ILE A 102 1.26 -10.30 -6.90
C ILE A 102 1.19 -10.15 -5.39
N SER A 103 1.80 -9.09 -4.87
CA SER A 103 1.65 -8.72 -3.48
C SER A 103 0.23 -8.18 -3.29
N CYS A 104 -0.71 -9.04 -2.92
CA CYS A 104 -2.12 -8.70 -2.75
C CYS A 104 -2.36 -7.88 -1.47
N GLY A 105 -2.07 -6.58 -1.53
CA GLY A 105 -2.62 -5.61 -0.59
C GLY A 105 -3.96 -5.12 -1.13
N SER A 106 -5.09 -5.65 -0.63
CA SER A 106 -6.42 -5.14 -0.99
C SER A 106 -6.86 -4.07 0.00
N SER A 107 -6.96 -2.82 -0.47
CA SER A 107 -7.56 -1.72 0.28
C SER A 107 -8.98 -1.45 -0.23
N GLU A 108 -9.78 -0.75 0.57
CA GLU A 108 -11.00 -0.11 0.03
C GLU A 108 -10.58 0.93 -1.03
N CYS A 109 -11.43 1.11 -2.04
CA CYS A 109 -11.22 2.15 -3.02
C CYS A 109 -11.26 3.53 -2.34
N LEU A 110 -10.34 4.40 -2.76
CA LEU A 110 -10.18 5.73 -2.16
C LEU A 110 -11.17 6.76 -2.74
N PHE A 111 -11.90 6.40 -3.80
CA PHE A 111 -12.88 7.25 -4.45
C PHE A 111 -14.23 7.17 -3.76
N ASP A 112 -14.92 8.30 -3.75
CA ASP A 112 -16.19 8.43 -3.02
C ASP A 112 -17.24 7.44 -3.55
N ASN A 113 -18.02 6.85 -2.64
CA ASN A 113 -19.04 5.84 -2.92
C ASN A 113 -18.56 4.54 -3.60
N CYS A 114 -17.26 4.37 -3.85
CA CYS A 114 -16.72 3.14 -4.40
C CYS A 114 -16.49 2.10 -3.30
N ARG A 115 -17.46 1.21 -3.10
CA ARG A 115 -17.37 0.12 -2.10
C ARG A 115 -16.50 -1.07 -2.53
N ARG A 116 -15.77 -0.93 -3.64
CA ARG A 116 -14.94 -2.03 -4.16
C ARG A 116 -13.63 -2.09 -3.39
N ARG A 117 -13.15 -3.31 -3.16
CA ARG A 117 -11.76 -3.53 -2.73
C ARG A 117 -10.89 -3.59 -3.97
N VAL A 118 -9.82 -2.83 -3.95
CA VAL A 118 -8.92 -2.67 -5.09
C VAL A 118 -7.54 -3.16 -4.65
N ASP A 119 -6.96 -4.03 -5.47
CA ASP A 119 -5.56 -4.40 -5.28
C ASP A 119 -4.69 -3.17 -5.56
N SER A 120 -3.72 -2.91 -4.69
CA SER A 120 -2.76 -1.83 -4.86
C SER A 120 -2.11 -1.80 -6.25
N GLN A 121 -1.92 -2.95 -6.89
CA GLN A 121 -1.38 -3.04 -8.25
C GLN A 121 -2.41 -2.59 -9.29
N LEU A 122 -3.68 -2.94 -9.11
CA LEU A 122 -4.76 -2.60 -10.05
C LEU A 122 -5.37 -1.21 -9.84
N LEU A 123 -4.78 -0.38 -8.98
CA LEU A 123 -5.34 0.91 -8.60
C LEU A 123 -5.56 1.83 -9.81
N LEU A 124 -4.57 1.91 -10.71
CA LEU A 124 -4.67 2.74 -11.91
C LEU A 124 -5.71 2.20 -12.91
N LEU A 125 -5.78 0.88 -13.08
CA LEU A 125 -6.78 0.25 -13.93
C LEU A 125 -8.20 0.53 -13.43
N HIS A 126 -8.44 0.27 -12.14
CA HIS A 126 -9.73 0.51 -11.51
C HIS A 126 -10.15 1.97 -11.69
N TYR A 127 -9.23 2.91 -11.47
CA TYR A 127 -9.51 4.32 -11.71
C TYR A 127 -9.92 4.61 -13.15
N LEU A 128 -9.10 4.19 -14.12
CA LEU A 128 -9.31 4.50 -15.52
C LEU A 128 -10.61 3.89 -16.07
N CYS A 129 -11.05 2.76 -15.52
CA CYS A 129 -12.26 2.07 -15.96
C CYS A 129 -13.52 2.52 -15.21
N ASP A 130 -13.45 2.76 -13.91
CA ASP A 130 -14.63 2.96 -13.07
C ASP A 130 -14.84 4.43 -12.66
N HIS A 131 -13.81 5.28 -12.72
CA HIS A 131 -13.83 6.65 -12.18
C HIS A 131 -13.46 7.74 -13.18
N ASN A 132 -12.92 7.38 -14.35
CA ASN A 132 -12.41 8.35 -15.33
C ASN A 132 -13.48 9.30 -15.88
N ASP A 133 -14.74 8.86 -15.91
CA ASP A 133 -15.88 9.65 -16.43
C ASP A 133 -16.64 10.40 -15.33
N GLU A 134 -16.52 9.97 -14.07
CA GLU A 134 -17.24 10.59 -12.93
C GLU A 134 -16.59 11.89 -12.45
N ILE A 135 -15.35 12.15 -12.87
CA ILE A 135 -14.60 13.30 -12.41
C ILE A 135 -14.42 14.32 -13.53
N ALA A 136 -14.76 15.59 -13.22
CA ALA A 136 -14.53 16.72 -14.11
C ALA A 136 -13.10 16.71 -14.65
N ALA A 137 -12.88 17.34 -15.82
CA ALA A 137 -11.60 17.34 -16.53
C ALA A 137 -10.37 17.74 -15.66
N ALA A 138 -10.59 18.38 -14.51
CA ALA A 138 -9.58 18.82 -13.56
C ALA A 138 -8.93 17.72 -12.68
N ASN A 139 -9.52 16.52 -12.55
CA ASN A 139 -8.90 15.45 -11.75
C ASN A 139 -8.55 14.21 -12.57
N ARG A 140 -8.35 14.36 -13.89
CA ARG A 140 -7.87 13.28 -14.77
C ARG A 140 -6.54 12.72 -14.26
N CYS A 141 -6.19 11.52 -14.69
CA CYS A 141 -4.87 10.98 -14.41
C CYS A 141 -3.79 11.84 -15.09
N HIS A 142 -2.89 12.43 -14.31
CA HIS A 142 -1.80 13.26 -14.82
C HIS A 142 -0.48 12.50 -14.82
N GLN A 143 0.17 12.40 -15.97
CA GLN A 143 1.53 11.89 -16.02
C GLN A 143 2.49 12.90 -15.39
N LEU A 144 3.36 12.44 -14.49
CA LEU A 144 4.32 13.29 -13.79
C LEU A 144 5.71 12.65 -13.83
N ARG A 145 6.71 13.37 -14.30
CA ARG A 145 8.12 12.93 -14.25
C ARG A 145 8.87 13.61 -13.13
N GLU A 146 9.99 13.02 -12.73
CA GLU A 146 10.91 13.69 -11.81
C GLU A 146 11.34 15.07 -12.34
N GLY A 147 11.36 16.07 -11.45
CA GLY A 147 11.64 17.46 -11.80
C GLY A 147 10.48 18.21 -12.48
N GLN A 148 9.38 17.52 -12.82
CA GLN A 148 8.16 18.17 -13.28
C GLN A 148 7.23 18.51 -12.11
N ARG A 149 6.24 19.34 -12.41
CA ARG A 149 5.16 19.72 -11.49
C ARG A 149 3.81 19.64 -12.21
N VAL A 150 2.79 19.27 -11.48
CA VAL A 150 1.40 19.23 -11.92
C VAL A 150 0.57 20.13 -11.03
N VAL A 151 -0.47 20.76 -11.58
CA VAL A 151 -1.40 21.59 -10.82
C VAL A 151 -2.76 20.92 -10.85
N LEU A 152 -3.31 20.68 -9.66
CA LEU A 152 -4.63 20.11 -9.44
C LEU A 152 -5.58 21.19 -8.92
N SER A 153 -6.84 21.16 -9.34
CA SER A 153 -7.88 22.00 -8.77
C SER A 153 -8.33 21.44 -7.42
N LEU A 154 -8.60 22.33 -6.47
CA LEU A 154 -9.19 21.98 -5.18
C LEU A 154 -10.28 22.99 -4.83
N GLU A 155 -11.48 22.50 -4.53
CA GLU A 155 -12.58 23.32 -4.02
C GLU A 155 -12.86 22.98 -2.54
N PRO A 156 -12.34 23.75 -1.57
CA PRO A 156 -12.41 23.36 -0.16
C PRO A 156 -13.83 23.31 0.42
N ARG A 157 -14.81 23.94 -0.23
CA ARG A 157 -16.23 23.88 0.16
C ARG A 157 -16.84 22.51 -0.05
N ARG A 158 -16.32 21.74 -1.00
CA ARG A 158 -16.82 20.39 -1.31
C ARG A 158 -16.37 19.37 -0.28
N CYS A 159 -15.28 19.66 0.44
CA CYS A 159 -14.71 18.79 1.45
C CYS A 159 -15.66 18.53 2.62
N GLN A 160 -16.15 17.30 2.70
CA GLN A 160 -17.00 16.84 3.80
C GLN A 160 -16.19 16.47 5.03
N LEU A 161 -16.81 16.64 6.21
CA LEU A 161 -16.15 16.37 7.48
C LEU A 161 -15.95 14.85 7.68
N LYS A 162 -14.72 14.44 8.02
CA LYS A 162 -14.28 13.06 8.23
C LYS A 162 -14.44 12.15 7.01
N GLN A 163 -14.52 12.73 5.80
CA GLN A 163 -14.53 11.99 4.54
C GLN A 163 -13.24 12.26 3.77
N ASN A 164 -12.65 11.20 3.24
CA ASN A 164 -11.50 11.31 2.36
C ASN A 164 -12.00 11.61 0.95
N GLU A 165 -11.37 12.57 0.29
CA GLU A 165 -11.67 12.97 -1.07
C GLU A 165 -10.40 12.89 -1.92
N VAL A 166 -10.54 12.39 -3.14
CA VAL A 166 -9.45 12.35 -4.11
C VAL A 166 -9.40 13.68 -4.85
N ILE A 167 -8.28 14.39 -4.68
CA ILE A 167 -7.99 15.62 -5.44
C ILE A 167 -7.53 15.26 -6.85
N GLY A 168 -6.71 14.22 -6.99
CA GLY A 168 -6.23 13.81 -8.30
C GLY A 168 -5.42 12.52 -8.26
N LEU A 169 -5.20 11.96 -9.45
CA LEU A 169 -4.38 10.79 -9.66
C LEU A 169 -3.17 11.16 -10.52
N LEU A 170 -2.00 10.73 -10.10
CA LEU A 170 -0.74 10.93 -10.81
C LEU A 170 -0.19 9.59 -11.27
N ALA A 171 0.30 9.52 -12.51
CA ALA A 171 1.09 8.42 -13.02
C ALA A 171 2.56 8.86 -13.04
N TYR A 172 3.31 8.45 -12.02
CA TYR A 172 4.68 8.90 -11.81
C TYR A 172 5.69 8.05 -12.58
N ALA A 173 6.46 8.71 -13.44
CA ALA A 173 7.55 8.12 -14.21
C ALA A 173 8.90 8.62 -13.67
N GLY A 174 9.44 7.88 -12.69
CA GLY A 174 10.69 8.19 -12.01
C GLY A 174 11.95 7.56 -12.62
N THR A 175 13.13 8.12 -12.32
CA THR A 175 14.39 7.73 -12.94
C THR A 175 14.97 6.45 -12.35
N LEU A 176 14.83 6.17 -11.06
CA LEU A 176 15.31 4.93 -10.42
C LEU A 176 14.58 3.70 -10.96
N MET A 177 13.29 3.84 -11.31
CA MET A 177 12.53 2.77 -11.98
C MET A 177 13.07 2.52 -13.40
N GLN A 178 13.37 3.57 -14.16
CA GLN A 178 13.92 3.46 -15.51
C GLN A 178 15.37 2.93 -15.51
N GLN A 179 16.22 3.37 -14.60
CA GLN A 179 17.61 2.92 -14.50
C GLN A 179 17.71 1.45 -14.10
N HIS A 180 16.85 1.00 -13.17
CA HIS A 180 16.79 -0.42 -12.85
C HIS A 180 16.29 -1.29 -14.01
N GLN A 181 15.42 -0.78 -14.88
CA GLN A 181 15.01 -1.50 -16.10
C GLN A 181 16.17 -1.63 -17.10
N GLN A 182 17.11 -0.69 -17.10
CA GLN A 182 18.28 -0.69 -18.00
C GLN A 182 19.45 -1.55 -17.49
N LEU A 183 19.58 -1.71 -16.17
CA LEU A 183 20.69 -2.44 -15.54
C LEU A 183 20.44 -3.94 -15.34
N VAL A 184 19.21 -4.42 -15.49
CA VAL A 184 18.83 -5.80 -15.16
C VAL A 184 18.58 -6.62 -16.43
N SER A 185 19.34 -7.71 -16.57
CA SER A 185 19.24 -8.71 -17.66
C SER A 185 17.79 -9.21 -17.84
N PRO A 186 17.33 -9.55 -19.07
CA PRO A 186 15.94 -9.93 -19.36
C PRO A 186 15.38 -11.11 -18.54
N VAL A 187 16.21 -11.85 -17.81
CA VAL A 187 15.81 -12.98 -16.96
C VAL A 187 15.28 -12.52 -15.58
N SER A 188 15.58 -11.29 -15.14
CA SER A 188 15.16 -10.72 -13.84
C SER A 188 14.13 -9.58 -13.98
N LEU A 189 13.33 -9.63 -15.06
CA LEU A 189 12.18 -8.74 -15.33
C LEU A 189 10.98 -8.92 -14.37
N HIS A 190 11.13 -9.63 -13.27
CA HIS A 190 10.06 -9.91 -12.30
C HIS A 190 9.82 -8.74 -11.34
N ARG A 191 9.59 -7.54 -11.87
CA ARG A 191 9.30 -6.33 -11.08
C ARG A 191 7.88 -5.87 -11.30
N ASN A 192 7.17 -5.67 -10.19
CA ASN A 192 5.82 -5.14 -10.02
C ASN A 192 5.30 -4.40 -11.26
N ILE A 193 4.64 -5.15 -12.16
CA ILE A 193 3.96 -4.55 -13.29
C ILE A 193 2.63 -4.05 -12.75
N TYR A 194 2.64 -2.89 -12.08
CA TYR A 194 1.42 -2.26 -11.54
C TYR A 194 0.33 -2.24 -12.62
N ASN A 195 0.73 -1.93 -13.85
CA ASN A 195 -0.19 -1.57 -14.91
C ASN A 195 -0.18 -2.56 -16.09
N SER A 196 0.16 -3.84 -15.86
CA SER A 196 0.18 -4.86 -16.93
C SER A 196 -1.17 -5.05 -17.60
N PHE A 197 -2.24 -4.78 -16.87
CA PHE A 197 -3.62 -5.00 -17.28
C PHE A 197 -4.30 -3.72 -17.80
N LEU A 198 -3.56 -2.64 -18.02
CA LEU A 198 -4.14 -1.44 -18.58
C LEU A 198 -4.64 -1.68 -20.03
N PRO A 199 -5.79 -1.10 -20.41
CA PRO A 199 -6.26 -1.13 -21.80
C PRO A 199 -5.21 -0.55 -22.76
N GLN A 200 -5.25 -0.98 -24.03
CA GLN A 200 -4.24 -0.63 -25.03
C GLN A 200 -4.01 0.89 -25.16
N GLN A 201 -5.07 1.69 -25.01
CA GLN A 201 -5.03 3.15 -25.05
C GLN A 201 -4.19 3.80 -23.92
N HIS A 202 -3.97 3.08 -22.81
CA HIS A 202 -3.19 3.53 -21.65
C HIS A 202 -1.85 2.80 -21.50
N THR A 203 -1.40 2.08 -22.53
CA THR A 203 -0.11 1.35 -22.52
C THR A 203 1.10 2.23 -22.23
N HIS A 204 1.03 3.52 -22.53
CA HIS A 204 2.06 4.49 -22.20
C HIS A 204 2.28 4.69 -20.69
N LEU A 205 1.35 4.26 -19.84
CA LEU A 205 1.44 4.31 -18.38
C LEU A 205 1.87 2.98 -17.74
N LYS A 206 2.20 1.96 -18.55
CA LYS A 206 2.46 0.58 -18.08
C LYS A 206 3.57 0.49 -17.02
N CYS A 207 4.53 1.41 -17.05
CA CYS A 207 5.66 1.45 -16.11
C CYS A 207 5.53 2.55 -15.04
N ASP A 208 4.44 3.32 -15.07
CA ASP A 208 4.28 4.47 -14.19
C ASP A 208 3.70 4.03 -12.85
N VAL A 209 4.19 4.61 -11.77
CA VAL A 209 3.70 4.33 -10.41
C VAL A 209 2.47 5.20 -10.16
N PRO A 210 1.29 4.64 -9.86
CA PRO A 210 0.14 5.46 -9.55
C PRO A 210 0.30 6.09 -8.17
N ILE A 211 -0.07 7.36 -8.04
CA ILE A 211 -0.02 8.13 -6.80
C ILE A 211 -1.33 8.90 -6.68
N VAL A 212 -2.08 8.65 -5.60
CA VAL A 212 -3.34 9.32 -5.34
C VAL A 212 -3.10 10.48 -4.39
N VAL A 213 -3.58 11.67 -4.75
CA VAL A 213 -3.55 12.86 -3.90
C VAL A 213 -4.89 12.96 -3.18
N LEU A 214 -4.86 12.94 -1.86
CA LEU A 214 -6.02 12.90 -0.99
C LEU A 214 -6.12 14.16 -0.14
N ILE A 215 -7.35 14.55 0.18
CA ILE A 215 -7.67 15.55 1.19
C ILE A 215 -8.75 15.03 2.12
N CYS A 216 -8.70 15.44 3.38
CA CYS A 216 -9.80 15.25 4.32
C CYS A 216 -9.95 16.50 5.17
N LYS A 217 -11.20 16.95 5.33
CA LYS A 217 -11.56 17.94 6.33
C LYS A 217 -11.89 17.19 7.62
N THR A 218 -11.15 17.42 8.70
CA THR A 218 -11.34 16.70 9.97
C THR A 218 -11.20 17.64 11.17
N SER A 219 -11.38 17.13 12.38
CA SER A 219 -11.15 17.89 13.61
C SER A 219 -9.66 17.91 13.96
N ALA A 220 -9.14 19.03 14.47
CA ALA A 220 -7.79 19.11 15.03
C ALA A 220 -7.54 18.05 16.12
N ILE A 221 -8.60 17.64 16.81
CA ILE A 221 -8.59 16.62 17.86
C ILE A 221 -8.23 15.24 17.29
N ALA A 222 -8.41 15.00 16.00
CA ALA A 222 -8.00 13.75 15.33
C ALA A 222 -6.49 13.47 15.48
N ALA A 223 -5.68 14.53 15.66
CA ALA A 223 -4.25 14.43 15.90
C ALA A 223 -3.87 13.99 17.33
N LEU A 224 -4.83 13.95 18.27
CA LEU A 224 -4.55 13.52 19.64
C LEU A 224 -4.29 12.01 19.69
N ARG A 225 -3.21 11.64 20.39
CA ARG A 225 -2.87 10.25 20.69
C ARG A 225 -3.83 9.64 21.71
N ASP A 226 -4.19 10.42 22.74
CA ASP A 226 -5.16 10.01 23.75
C ASP A 226 -6.59 10.11 23.18
N LYS A 227 -7.18 8.94 22.89
CA LYS A 227 -8.53 8.85 22.32
C LYS A 227 -9.64 9.10 23.33
N GLU A 228 -9.40 8.85 24.62
CA GLU A 228 -10.36 9.19 25.67
C GLU A 228 -10.42 10.70 25.86
N LEU A 229 -9.27 11.38 25.86
CA LEU A 229 -9.23 12.84 25.85
C LEU A 229 -9.89 13.40 24.59
N ALA A 230 -9.62 12.82 23.42
CA ALA A 230 -10.27 13.24 22.18
C ALA A 230 -11.80 13.18 22.27
N HIS A 231 -12.36 12.09 22.79
CA HIS A 231 -13.81 11.93 22.97
C HIS A 231 -14.39 12.91 24.00
N ARG A 232 -13.64 13.24 25.05
CA ARG A 232 -14.08 14.23 26.05
C ARG A 232 -14.10 15.66 25.52
N VAL A 233 -13.19 16.01 24.62
CA VAL A 233 -13.07 17.37 24.07
C VAL A 233 -13.91 17.58 22.82
N GLU A 234 -14.22 16.52 22.06
CA GLU A 234 -15.01 16.58 20.82
C GLU A 234 -16.35 17.36 20.95
N PRO A 235 -17.14 17.23 22.04
CA PRO A 235 -18.38 18.00 22.21
C PRO A 235 -18.16 19.52 22.32
N TYR A 236 -16.96 19.96 22.67
CA TYR A 236 -16.59 21.36 22.82
C TYR A 236 -15.86 21.92 21.59
N ALA A 237 -15.66 21.10 20.55
CA ALA A 237 -14.98 21.50 19.34
C ALA A 237 -15.81 22.53 18.57
N SER A 238 -15.19 23.68 18.31
CA SER A 238 -15.74 24.69 17.44
C SER A 238 -15.55 24.31 15.97
N PRO A 239 -16.36 24.86 15.04
CA PRO A 239 -16.10 24.73 13.61
C PRO A 239 -14.71 25.24 13.20
N THR A 240 -14.15 26.20 13.94
CA THR A 240 -12.80 26.73 13.71
C THR A 240 -11.68 25.77 14.15
N ASP A 241 -12.00 24.73 14.93
CA ASP A 241 -11.07 23.65 15.28
C ASP A 241 -10.93 22.61 14.15
N GLN A 242 -11.61 22.81 13.03
CA GLN A 242 -11.45 21.97 11.85
C GLN A 242 -10.10 22.22 11.18
N VAL A 243 -9.58 21.18 10.54
CA VAL A 243 -8.32 21.21 9.80
C VAL A 243 -8.51 20.49 8.48
N PHE A 244 -7.74 20.89 7.49
CA PHE A 244 -7.64 20.21 6.21
C PHE A 244 -6.32 19.46 6.18
N VAL A 245 -6.38 18.17 5.85
CA VAL A 245 -5.23 17.28 5.82
C VAL A 245 -5.05 16.81 4.39
N ILE A 246 -3.90 17.10 3.79
CA ILE A 246 -3.55 16.68 2.42
C ILE A 246 -2.40 15.68 2.51
N TRP A 247 -2.50 14.57 1.80
CA TRP A 247 -1.43 13.58 1.73
C TRP A 247 -1.46 12.84 0.39
N LEU A 248 -0.41 12.07 0.11
CA LEU A 248 -0.31 11.26 -1.08
C LEU A 248 -0.12 9.81 -0.70
N VAL A 249 -0.68 8.91 -1.51
CA VAL A 249 -0.49 7.47 -1.37
C VAL A 249 0.02 6.85 -2.64
N THR A 250 0.92 5.88 -2.49
CA THR A 250 1.42 5.05 -3.58
C THR A 250 1.18 3.57 -3.25
N PRO A 251 1.02 2.68 -4.26
CA PRO A 251 1.03 1.25 -4.06
C PRO A 251 2.28 0.81 -3.30
N HIS A 252 2.24 -0.40 -2.74
CA HIS A 252 3.40 -0.93 -2.06
C HIS A 252 4.57 -1.09 -3.06
N ASN A 253 5.56 -0.21 -2.93
CA ASN A 253 6.80 -0.22 -3.68
C ASN A 253 7.97 0.05 -2.72
N GLU A 254 9.17 -0.37 -3.13
CA GLU A 254 10.43 -0.01 -2.46
C GLU A 254 10.81 1.46 -2.73
N LEU A 255 10.03 2.14 -3.57
CA LEU A 255 10.24 3.52 -3.96
C LEU A 255 9.82 4.46 -2.83
N GLN A 256 10.78 5.18 -2.28
CA GLN A 256 10.52 6.23 -1.31
C GLN A 256 10.45 7.56 -2.05
N LEU A 257 9.30 8.24 -1.93
CA LEU A 257 9.05 9.51 -2.59
C LEU A 257 8.79 10.60 -1.56
N ASN A 258 9.31 11.79 -1.83
CA ASN A 258 8.86 13.01 -1.20
C ASN A 258 7.99 13.79 -2.18
N ALA A 259 6.92 14.37 -1.67
CA ALA A 259 6.07 15.30 -2.39
C ALA A 259 6.29 16.71 -1.85
N THR A 260 6.59 17.64 -2.76
CA THR A 260 6.51 19.07 -2.47
C THR A 260 5.13 19.55 -2.93
N LEU A 261 4.37 20.08 -1.97
CA LEU A 261 3.02 20.57 -2.13
C LEU A 261 3.01 22.09 -1.97
N CYS A 262 2.41 22.80 -2.91
CA CYS A 262 2.20 24.24 -2.84
C CYS A 262 0.75 24.55 -3.18
N LEU A 263 0.02 25.19 -2.25
CA LEU A 263 -1.37 25.57 -2.41
C LEU A 263 -1.48 27.07 -2.67
N TYR A 264 -2.12 27.43 -3.78
CA TYR A 264 -2.29 28.80 -4.25
C TYR A 264 -3.77 29.18 -4.25
N GLY A 265 -4.09 30.37 -3.77
CA GLY A 265 -5.38 31.01 -3.98
C GLY A 265 -5.42 31.84 -5.26
N ARG A 266 -6.45 32.69 -5.39
CA ARG A 266 -6.52 33.68 -6.48
C ARG A 266 -5.38 34.71 -6.41
N ASP A 267 -4.98 35.10 -5.20
CA ASP A 267 -3.83 35.98 -4.99
C ASP A 267 -2.55 35.15 -4.87
N ALA A 268 -1.67 35.27 -5.87
CA ALA A 268 -0.39 34.55 -5.92
C ALA A 268 0.55 34.87 -4.74
N ALA A 269 0.35 35.99 -4.04
CA ALA A 269 1.11 36.32 -2.84
C ALA A 269 0.69 35.47 -1.63
N ILE A 270 -0.55 34.96 -1.61
CA ILE A 270 -1.09 34.14 -0.53
C ILE A 270 -0.97 32.67 -0.93
N LYS A 271 0.09 32.03 -0.44
CA LYS A 271 0.34 30.61 -0.64
C LYS A 271 0.77 29.93 0.65
N ALA A 272 0.60 28.61 0.69
CA ALA A 272 1.20 27.76 1.70
C ALA A 272 1.89 26.58 1.03
N SER A 273 2.91 26.03 1.66
CA SER A 273 3.66 24.91 1.08
C SER A 273 4.17 23.96 2.16
N SER A 274 4.31 22.69 1.80
CA SER A 274 4.87 21.66 2.68
C SER A 274 5.59 20.59 1.87
N ILE A 275 6.54 19.91 2.49
CA ILE A 275 7.16 18.71 1.95
C ILE A 275 6.73 17.54 2.84
N VAL A 276 6.21 16.47 2.23
CA VAL A 276 5.72 15.29 2.94
C VAL A 276 6.23 14.03 2.25
N ALA A 277 6.50 12.96 3.00
CA ALA A 277 6.76 11.67 2.37
C ALA A 277 5.45 11.08 1.84
N VAL A 278 5.52 10.36 0.73
CA VAL A 278 4.36 9.66 0.15
C VAL A 278 4.09 8.39 0.96
N ARG A 279 2.85 8.25 1.43
CA ARG A 279 2.40 7.12 2.25
C ARG A 279 2.17 5.88 1.39
N GLN A 280 2.17 4.70 2.01
CA GLN A 280 1.82 3.47 1.31
C GLN A 280 0.34 3.18 1.46
N VAL A 281 -0.32 2.71 0.40
CA VAL A 281 -1.77 2.42 0.40
C VAL A 281 -2.18 1.35 1.42
N ARG A 282 -1.25 0.44 1.78
CA ARG A 282 -1.47 -0.57 2.82
C ARG A 282 -1.60 0.00 4.24
N GLN A 283 -1.14 1.24 4.46
CA GLN A 283 -1.32 1.92 5.72
C GLN A 283 -2.76 2.45 5.84
N THR A 284 -3.20 2.72 7.05
CA THR A 284 -4.50 3.36 7.26
C THR A 284 -4.52 4.75 6.61
N GLN A 285 -5.63 5.05 5.92
CA GLN A 285 -5.92 6.36 5.35
C GLN A 285 -6.96 7.12 6.19
N ASP A 286 -7.34 6.57 7.35
CA ASP A 286 -8.19 7.26 8.32
C ASP A 286 -7.35 8.29 9.10
N THR A 287 -7.69 9.57 8.92
CA THR A 287 -7.02 10.69 9.59
C THR A 287 -7.01 10.55 11.11
N CYS A 288 -8.06 9.97 11.72
CA CYS A 288 -8.11 9.75 13.16
C CYS A 288 -7.08 8.73 13.64
N GLN A 289 -6.65 7.83 12.76
CA GLN A 289 -5.70 6.78 13.08
C GLN A 289 -4.26 7.20 12.78
N PHE A 290 -3.99 7.85 11.64
CA PHE A 290 -2.61 8.16 11.26
C PHE A 290 -2.09 9.50 11.77
N MET A 291 -2.93 10.53 11.93
CA MET A 291 -2.46 11.84 12.37
C MET A 291 -1.70 11.85 13.70
N PRO A 292 -2.04 11.02 14.71
CA PRO A 292 -1.31 11.03 15.99
C PRO A 292 0.09 10.41 15.93
N VAL A 293 0.38 9.61 14.90
CA VAL A 293 1.56 8.72 14.85
C VAL A 293 2.47 8.97 13.65
N ASP A 294 1.97 9.65 12.62
CA ASP A 294 2.69 9.89 11.38
C ASP A 294 2.93 11.40 11.17
N ALA A 295 3.93 11.77 10.38
CA ALA A 295 4.18 13.14 9.93
C ALA A 295 4.02 13.29 8.40
N ASN A 296 3.68 12.20 7.70
CA ASN A 296 3.57 12.12 6.24
C ASN A 296 2.24 12.68 5.72
N TYR A 297 1.89 13.88 6.17
CA TYR A 297 0.72 14.63 5.73
C TYR A 297 0.97 16.12 5.93
N TRP A 298 0.26 16.93 5.16
CA TRP A 298 0.23 18.37 5.32
C TRP A 298 -1.06 18.80 6.00
N ARG A 299 -0.95 19.43 7.17
CA ARG A 299 -2.08 19.98 7.92
C ARG A 299 -2.18 21.48 7.71
N LEU A 300 -3.36 21.93 7.32
CA LEU A 300 -3.77 23.32 7.21
C LEU A 300 -4.88 23.59 8.24
N SER A 301 -4.75 24.64 9.03
CA SER A 301 -5.83 25.08 9.92
C SER A 301 -7.02 25.61 9.13
N PHE A 302 -8.20 25.66 9.77
CA PHE A 302 -9.39 26.29 9.21
C PHE A 302 -9.10 27.73 8.75
N THR A 303 -8.41 28.52 9.58
CA THR A 303 -8.08 29.91 9.29
C THR A 303 -7.11 30.05 8.12
N GLU A 304 -6.10 29.18 8.01
CA GLU A 304 -5.20 29.18 6.85
C GLU A 304 -5.95 28.87 5.56
N MET A 305 -6.78 27.82 5.57
CA MET A 305 -7.58 27.45 4.40
C MET A 305 -8.56 28.56 4.03
N GLN A 306 -9.26 29.15 5.01
CA GLN A 306 -10.16 30.28 4.82
C GLN A 306 -9.44 31.48 4.21
N ARG A 307 -8.22 31.79 4.68
CA ARG A 307 -7.42 32.90 4.16
C ARG A 307 -6.99 32.68 2.71
N ILE A 308 -6.45 31.50 2.39
CA ILE A 308 -5.94 31.19 1.04
C ILE A 308 -7.09 31.14 0.02
N SER A 309 -8.25 30.62 0.43
CA SER A 309 -9.45 30.49 -0.40
C SER A 309 -10.37 31.71 -0.42
N ASN A 310 -9.93 32.84 0.15
CA ASN A 310 -10.70 34.07 0.23
C ASN A 310 -12.11 33.81 0.81
N ASP A 311 -12.15 33.33 2.05
CA ASP A 311 -13.37 32.92 2.75
C ASP A 311 -14.11 31.78 2.01
N PHE A 312 -13.33 30.81 1.55
CA PHE A 312 -13.78 29.65 0.77
C PHE A 312 -14.42 29.98 -0.57
N ARG A 313 -14.45 31.24 -1.01
CA ARG A 313 -15.16 31.66 -2.23
C ARG A 313 -14.44 31.23 -3.50
N ASP A 314 -13.13 31.05 -3.41
CA ASP A 314 -12.28 30.82 -4.56
C ASP A 314 -11.82 29.36 -4.61
N GLU A 315 -11.79 28.83 -5.83
CA GLU A 315 -11.09 27.60 -6.17
C GLU A 315 -9.59 27.77 -5.90
N LEU A 316 -8.96 26.71 -5.39
CA LEU A 316 -7.55 26.66 -5.09
C LEU A 316 -6.81 25.79 -6.10
N TYR A 317 -5.52 26.05 -6.23
CA TYR A 317 -4.63 25.30 -7.10
C TYR A 317 -3.54 24.64 -6.27
N LEU A 318 -3.53 23.31 -6.25
CA LEU A 318 -2.50 22.51 -5.58
C LEU A 318 -1.45 22.09 -6.61
N GLU A 319 -0.28 22.71 -6.54
CA GLU A 319 0.90 22.29 -7.27
C GLU A 319 1.59 21.14 -6.52
N VAL A 320 1.86 20.05 -7.24
CA VAL A 320 2.50 18.85 -6.73
C VAL A 320 3.74 18.55 -7.56
N SER A 321 4.86 18.31 -6.90
CA SER A 321 6.07 17.74 -7.51
C SER A 321 6.61 16.61 -6.65
N LEU A 322 7.28 15.64 -7.29
CA LEU A 322 7.78 14.43 -6.65
C LEU A 322 9.27 14.29 -6.85
N THR A 323 9.94 13.80 -5.80
CA THR A 323 11.38 13.54 -5.81
C THR A 323 11.65 12.17 -5.21
N GLU A 324 12.53 11.41 -5.85
CA GLU A 324 12.92 10.09 -5.35
C GLU A 324 13.97 10.23 -4.25
N LEU A 325 13.79 9.48 -3.17
CA LEU A 325 14.81 9.35 -2.14
C LEU A 325 15.75 8.22 -2.52
N SER A 326 17.01 8.55 -2.76
CA SER A 326 18.04 7.52 -2.92
C SER A 326 18.16 6.74 -1.62
N GLN A 327 17.92 5.42 -1.69
CA GLN A 327 18.31 4.54 -0.60
C GLN A 327 19.84 4.61 -0.53
N SER A 328 20.36 5.26 0.50
CA SER A 328 21.78 5.12 0.83
C SER A 328 21.99 3.64 1.13
N ARG A 329 22.67 2.95 0.22
CA ARG A 329 23.19 1.61 0.51
C ARG A 329 24.09 1.77 1.73
N SER A 330 23.61 1.26 2.85
CA SER A 330 24.45 1.03 4.01
C SER A 330 25.35 -0.14 3.60
N ASP A 331 26.57 0.17 3.18
CA ASP A 331 27.60 -0.82 2.82
C ASP A 331 27.99 -1.70 4.02
#